data_AF-A0A1J8QXF3-F1
#
_entry.id   AF-A0A1J8QXF3-F1
#
_cell.length_a   1.000
_cell.length_b   1.000
_cell.length_c   1.000
_cell.angle_alpha   90.00
_cell.angle_beta   90.00
_cell.angle_gamma   90.00
#
_symmetry.space_group_name_H-M   'P 1'
#
loop_
_entity.id
_entity.type
_entity.pdbx_description
1 polymer ?
#
loop_
_entity_poly.entity_id
_entity_poly.type
_entity_poly.pdbx_seq_one_letter_code
_entity_poly.pdbx_strand_id
1 'polypeptide(L)'
;MSYNQTLPTFSAQGLATLQIYWVPIALLFAPLPYLILSHWNKSKTAGGSSAPDYSKFDTANIRVTKILIHPIKSCRGISVPEARYTLEGLENDRRWCIVRADNNVVVTARDVPKMVLIIPRIIPDSPCQKNGRLEISFPEESVCEAFSVPLHPTEETLLSWQSIDISLWSKNDIEGYVCQTNTGRSPSEILSQYVGFPVLLAMKGPRPRICPPTLRFPKLDAPSYFQDGYPLLVLSEESVAAMQERVRGMVGIQGVEEKWSNDTLQVER
;
A
#
# COMPACT_ATOMS: atom_id res chain seq x y z
N MET A 1 58.31 15.67 -16.39
CA MET A 1 57.78 14.41 -16.92
C MET A 1 56.29 14.41 -16.66
N SER A 2 55.51 14.89 -17.62
CA SER A 2 54.04 14.97 -17.54
C SER A 2 53.43 13.73 -18.17
N TYR A 3 52.56 13.04 -17.44
CA TYR A 3 51.67 12.02 -18.00
C TYR A 3 50.24 12.55 -17.95
N ASN A 4 49.78 13.06 -19.10
CA ASN A 4 48.37 13.17 -19.44
C ASN A 4 47.92 11.80 -19.96
N GLN A 5 46.90 11.20 -19.35
CA GLN A 5 46.17 10.07 -19.95
C GLN A 5 44.72 10.48 -20.19
N THR A 6 44.48 10.84 -21.45
CA THR A 6 43.17 10.99 -22.08
C THR A 6 42.51 9.62 -22.27
N LEU A 7 41.23 9.53 -21.86
CA LEU A 7 40.33 8.40 -22.10
C LEU A 7 40.06 8.20 -23.60
N PRO A 8 39.89 6.96 -24.09
CA PRO A 8 39.54 6.70 -25.48
C PRO A 8 38.04 6.94 -25.75
N THR A 9 37.76 7.81 -26.71
CA THR A 9 36.50 7.94 -27.43
C THR A 9 36.37 6.82 -28.46
N PHE A 10 35.30 6.03 -28.38
CA PHE A 10 34.90 5.12 -29.45
C PHE A 10 33.77 5.75 -30.26
N SER A 11 34.12 6.37 -31.39
CA SER A 11 33.22 6.62 -32.50
C SER A 11 33.48 5.56 -33.57
N ALA A 12 32.58 4.58 -33.69
CA ALA A 12 32.55 3.68 -34.83
C ALA A 12 31.16 3.78 -35.47
N GLN A 13 31.12 4.43 -36.62
CA GLN A 13 29.99 4.46 -37.53
C GLN A 13 29.72 3.04 -38.03
N GLY A 14 28.60 2.46 -37.61
CA GLY A 14 28.04 1.24 -38.17
C GLY A 14 26.69 1.56 -38.78
N LEU A 15 26.62 1.57 -40.11
CA LEU A 15 25.37 1.64 -40.88
C LEU A 15 24.55 0.36 -40.60
N ALA A 16 23.49 0.48 -39.81
CA ALA A 16 22.49 -0.58 -39.68
C ALA A 16 21.38 -0.36 -40.72
N THR A 17 21.39 -1.20 -41.75
CA THR A 17 20.29 -1.36 -42.72
C THR A 17 19.01 -1.78 -42.01
N LEU A 18 17.98 -0.94 -42.10
CA LEU A 18 16.64 -1.21 -41.58
C LEU A 18 15.94 -2.25 -42.47
N GLN A 19 16.03 -3.53 -42.14
CA GLN A 19 15.14 -4.53 -42.71
C GLN A 19 13.78 -4.44 -42.02
N ILE A 20 12.85 -3.75 -42.66
CA ILE A 20 11.43 -3.70 -42.28
C ILE A 20 10.81 -5.06 -42.60
N TYR A 21 10.80 -5.95 -41.60
CA TYR A 21 9.95 -7.13 -41.65
C TYR A 21 8.51 -6.73 -41.35
N TRP A 22 7.64 -6.89 -42.35
CA TRP A 22 6.19 -6.82 -42.20
C TRP A 22 5.72 -7.95 -41.28
N VAL A 23 5.64 -7.67 -39.98
CA VAL A 23 4.90 -8.51 -39.05
C VAL A 23 3.41 -8.21 -39.25
N PRO A 24 2.56 -9.20 -39.58
CA PRO A 24 1.14 -8.96 -39.75
C PRO A 24 0.55 -8.42 -38.43
N ILE A 25 0.01 -7.22 -38.51
CA ILE A 25 -0.79 -6.54 -37.49
C ILE A 25 -2.08 -7.36 -37.32
N ALA A 26 -2.02 -8.40 -36.49
CA ALA A 26 -3.16 -9.26 -36.16
C ALA A 26 -3.29 -9.51 -34.65
N LEU A 27 -2.65 -8.68 -33.81
CA LEU A 27 -2.77 -8.74 -32.33
C LEU A 27 -3.01 -7.35 -31.70
N LEU A 28 -3.67 -6.43 -32.42
CA LEU A 28 -4.06 -5.11 -31.91
C LEU A 28 -5.56 -4.95 -31.62
N PHE A 29 -6.33 -6.05 -31.58
CA PHE A 29 -7.77 -6.04 -31.26
C PHE A 29 -8.22 -7.09 -30.23
N ALA A 30 -7.37 -7.38 -29.24
CA ALA A 30 -7.71 -8.29 -28.14
C ALA A 30 -7.88 -7.62 -26.75
N PRO A 31 -8.56 -6.46 -26.64
CA PRO A 31 -9.33 -6.23 -25.40
C PRO A 31 -10.80 -5.83 -25.64
N LEU A 32 -11.25 -5.63 -26.88
CA LEU A 32 -12.63 -5.20 -27.15
C LEU A 32 -13.68 -6.32 -27.01
N PRO A 33 -13.45 -7.58 -27.41
CA PRO A 33 -14.46 -8.63 -27.24
C PRO A 33 -14.66 -8.99 -25.75
N TYR A 34 -13.62 -8.87 -24.92
CA TYR A 34 -13.71 -9.16 -23.48
C TYR A 34 -14.53 -8.10 -22.73
N LEU A 35 -14.35 -6.82 -23.08
CA LEU A 35 -15.16 -5.73 -22.54
C LEU A 35 -16.63 -5.84 -23.00
N ILE A 36 -16.88 -6.18 -24.27
CA ILE A 36 -18.26 -6.35 -24.78
C ILE A 36 -18.93 -7.58 -24.15
N LEU A 37 -18.23 -8.72 -23.98
CA LEU A 37 -18.74 -9.89 -23.26
C LEU A 37 -18.97 -9.63 -21.77
N SER A 38 -18.15 -8.81 -21.11
CA SER A 38 -18.39 -8.43 -19.71
C SER A 38 -19.60 -7.50 -19.53
N HIS A 39 -19.93 -6.71 -20.54
CA HIS A 39 -21.10 -5.83 -20.54
C HIS A 39 -22.38 -6.55 -20.98
N TRP A 40 -22.28 -7.64 -21.75
CA TRP A 40 -23.43 -8.37 -22.27
C TRP A 40 -23.99 -9.46 -21.34
N ASN A 41 -23.31 -9.74 -20.22
CA ASN A 41 -23.83 -10.64 -19.18
C ASN A 41 -24.73 -9.94 -18.13
N LYS A 42 -25.09 -8.67 -18.34
CA LYS A 42 -26.11 -7.95 -17.57
C LYS A 42 -27.54 -8.36 -17.96
N SER A 43 -27.86 -9.66 -17.94
CA SER A 43 -29.25 -10.13 -17.78
C SER A 43 -29.29 -11.59 -17.34
N LYS A 44 -28.71 -11.90 -16.18
CA LYS A 44 -29.22 -13.01 -15.39
C LYS A 44 -29.89 -12.42 -14.16
N THR A 45 -31.21 -12.46 -14.20
CA THR A 45 -32.12 -12.29 -13.08
C THR A 45 -31.50 -12.84 -11.81
N ALA A 46 -31.37 -11.99 -10.80
CA ALA A 46 -30.90 -12.36 -9.46
C ALA A 46 -31.83 -13.44 -8.89
N GLY A 47 -31.41 -14.70 -8.98
CA GLY A 47 -31.94 -15.76 -8.14
C GLY A 47 -31.65 -15.40 -6.69
N GLY A 48 -32.65 -15.55 -5.81
CA GLY A 48 -32.58 -15.15 -4.41
C GLY A 48 -31.29 -15.61 -3.76
N SER A 49 -30.54 -14.68 -3.17
CA SER A 49 -29.31 -15.02 -2.44
C SER A 49 -29.71 -15.73 -1.16
N SER A 50 -29.75 -17.07 -1.17
CA SER A 50 -29.67 -17.83 0.06
C SER A 50 -28.37 -17.47 0.78
N ALA A 51 -28.43 -17.32 2.11
CA ALA A 51 -27.23 -17.16 2.91
C ALA A 51 -26.27 -18.34 2.63
N PRO A 52 -24.94 -18.13 2.67
CA PRO A 52 -23.99 -19.20 2.44
C PRO A 52 -24.25 -20.36 3.40
N ASP A 53 -24.28 -21.58 2.89
CA ASP A 53 -24.31 -22.78 3.72
C ASP A 53 -22.93 -22.99 4.35
N TYR A 54 -22.78 -22.54 5.61
CA TYR A 54 -21.53 -22.61 6.34
C TYR A 54 -21.20 -24.02 6.85
N SER A 55 -22.13 -24.98 6.76
CA SER A 55 -21.91 -26.36 7.21
C SER A 55 -20.86 -27.12 6.38
N LYS A 56 -20.49 -26.56 5.22
CA LYS A 56 -19.47 -27.13 4.32
C LYS A 56 -18.03 -26.73 4.66
N PHE A 57 -17.84 -25.82 5.60
CA PHE A 57 -16.52 -25.37 6.02
C PHE A 57 -16.21 -25.97 7.39
N ASP A 58 -15.22 -26.87 7.45
CA ASP A 58 -14.64 -27.29 8.72
C ASP A 58 -13.81 -26.12 9.28
N THR A 59 -14.41 -25.40 10.22
CA THR A 59 -13.77 -24.28 10.91
C THR A 59 -13.05 -24.68 12.18
N ALA A 60 -13.12 -25.97 12.58
CA ALA A 60 -12.58 -26.44 13.86
C ALA A 60 -11.06 -26.25 14.00
N ASN A 61 -10.35 -26.17 12.86
CA ASN A 61 -8.90 -26.03 12.81
C ASN A 61 -8.43 -24.62 12.38
N ILE A 62 -9.35 -23.66 12.20
CA ILE A 62 -8.98 -22.28 11.84
C ILE A 62 -8.52 -21.54 13.08
N ARG A 63 -7.31 -20.98 13.04
CA ARG A 63 -6.76 -20.13 14.09
C ARG A 63 -6.08 -18.90 13.50
N VAL A 64 -6.11 -17.80 14.23
CA VAL A 64 -5.34 -16.60 13.89
C VAL A 64 -3.90 -16.83 14.32
N THR A 65 -2.96 -16.85 13.38
CA THR A 65 -1.52 -16.98 13.67
C THR A 65 -0.86 -15.64 13.93
N LYS A 66 -1.35 -14.57 13.30
CA LYS A 66 -0.80 -13.22 13.41
C LYS A 66 -1.85 -12.16 13.11
N ILE A 67 -1.78 -11.03 13.81
CA ILE A 67 -2.55 -9.82 13.53
C ILE A 67 -1.56 -8.71 13.20
N LEU A 68 -1.76 -8.03 12.08
CA LEU A 68 -0.92 -6.93 11.63
C LEU A 68 -1.74 -5.65 11.48
N ILE A 69 -1.29 -4.59 12.15
CA ILE A 69 -1.82 -3.23 12.01
C ILE A 69 -0.83 -2.43 11.16
N HIS A 70 -1.30 -1.75 10.12
CA HIS A 70 -0.47 -0.89 9.27
C HIS A 70 -0.96 0.54 9.38
N PRO A 71 -0.49 1.33 10.36
CA PRO A 71 -0.99 2.69 10.55
C PRO A 71 -0.92 3.53 9.29
N ILE A 72 0.21 3.44 8.58
CA ILE A 72 0.44 4.11 7.31
C ILE A 72 0.37 3.07 6.19
N LYS A 73 -0.50 3.32 5.21
CA LYS A 73 -0.61 2.47 4.01
C LYS A 73 0.76 2.32 3.34
N SER A 74 1.10 1.08 3.00
CA SER A 74 2.34 0.69 2.31
C SER A 74 3.63 0.77 3.13
N CYS A 75 3.54 1.08 4.43
CA CYS A 75 4.67 1.01 5.37
C CYS A 75 4.64 -0.30 6.17
N ARG A 76 5.66 -0.50 7.02
CA ARG A 76 5.78 -1.69 7.88
C ARG A 76 4.55 -1.88 8.78
N GLY A 77 4.13 -3.12 8.94
CA GLY A 77 3.09 -3.51 9.90
C GLY A 77 3.61 -3.71 11.31
N ILE A 78 2.71 -3.57 12.28
CA ILE A 78 2.94 -3.83 13.70
C ILE A 78 2.22 -5.13 14.04
N SER A 79 2.98 -6.13 14.48
CA SER A 79 2.42 -7.38 14.97
C SER A 79 1.86 -7.17 16.37
N VAL A 80 0.60 -7.54 16.58
CA VAL A 80 -0.09 -7.41 17.87
C VAL A 80 -0.74 -8.74 18.28
N PRO A 81 -0.85 -9.05 19.59
CA PRO A 81 -1.53 -10.25 20.06
C PRO A 81 -3.05 -10.15 19.93
N GLU A 82 -3.58 -8.93 20.00
CA GLU A 82 -5.00 -8.62 19.87
C GLU A 82 -5.19 -7.22 19.28
N ALA A 83 -6.36 -6.96 18.70
CA ALA A 83 -6.73 -5.66 18.18
C ALA A 83 -8.24 -5.44 18.30
N ARG A 84 -8.64 -4.20 18.60
CA ARG A 84 -10.05 -3.80 18.58
C ARG A 84 -10.54 -3.76 17.14
N TYR A 85 -11.74 -4.32 16.91
CA TYR A 85 -12.41 -4.27 15.61
C TYR A 85 -13.43 -3.11 15.56
N THR A 86 -13.40 -2.32 14.50
CA THR A 86 -14.32 -1.22 14.20
C THR A 86 -15.03 -1.46 12.86
N LEU A 87 -15.94 -0.57 12.46
CA LEU A 87 -16.60 -0.67 11.16
C LEU A 87 -15.62 -0.51 9.99
N GLU A 88 -14.57 0.29 10.17
CA GLU A 88 -13.54 0.60 9.18
C GLU A 88 -12.38 -0.39 9.14
N GLY A 89 -12.34 -1.35 10.06
CA GLY A 89 -11.34 -2.41 10.11
C GLY A 89 -10.76 -2.59 11.52
N LEU A 90 -9.50 -3.03 11.60
CA LEU A 90 -8.80 -3.05 12.87
C LEU A 90 -8.47 -1.63 13.32
N GLU A 91 -8.52 -1.38 14.62
CA GLU A 91 -8.19 -0.07 15.17
C GLU A 91 -6.76 0.37 14.76
N ASN A 92 -6.63 1.65 14.40
CA ASN A 92 -5.40 2.27 13.91
C ASN A 92 -4.88 1.72 12.57
N ASP A 93 -5.64 0.86 11.88
CA ASP A 93 -5.21 0.27 10.63
C ASP A 93 -5.51 1.16 9.42
N ARG A 94 -4.50 1.45 8.59
CA ARG A 94 -4.56 2.25 7.36
C ARG A 94 -5.25 3.61 7.53
N ARG A 95 -5.12 4.25 8.70
CA ARG A 95 -5.62 5.61 8.98
C ARG A 95 -4.82 6.70 8.30
N TRP A 96 -3.57 6.42 7.94
CA TRP A 96 -2.68 7.33 7.22
C TRP A 96 -2.26 6.76 5.87
N CYS A 97 -1.87 7.64 4.96
CA CYS A 97 -1.19 7.29 3.73
C CYS A 97 -0.16 8.36 3.36
N ILE A 98 0.74 8.01 2.44
CA ILE A 98 1.67 8.96 1.82
C ILE A 98 1.16 9.23 0.42
N VAL A 99 1.01 10.50 0.06
CA VAL A 99 0.51 10.94 -1.24
C VAL A 99 1.54 11.78 -1.96
N ARG A 100 1.52 11.79 -3.28
CA ARG A 100 2.28 12.73 -4.09
C ARG A 100 1.86 14.16 -3.79
N ALA A 101 2.82 15.09 -3.67
CA ALA A 101 2.50 16.48 -3.34
C ALA A 101 1.87 17.28 -4.50
N ASP A 102 2.03 16.83 -5.74
CA ASP A 102 1.53 17.53 -6.94
C ASP A 102 0.07 17.17 -7.28
N ASN A 103 -0.36 15.95 -7.01
CA ASN A 103 -1.67 15.43 -7.44
C ASN A 103 -2.42 14.61 -6.40
N ASN A 104 -1.90 14.51 -5.17
CA ASN A 104 -2.50 13.77 -4.05
C ASN A 104 -2.78 12.28 -4.34
N VAL A 105 -2.11 11.69 -5.34
CA VAL A 105 -2.20 10.25 -5.60
C VAL A 105 -1.41 9.51 -4.54
N VAL A 106 -2.03 8.50 -3.93
CA VAL A 106 -1.39 7.64 -2.94
C VAL A 106 -0.17 6.93 -3.53
N VAL A 107 0.96 7.09 -2.88
CA VAL A 107 2.19 6.36 -3.19
C VAL A 107 2.08 4.96 -2.57
N THR A 108 2.34 3.92 -3.37
CA THR A 108 2.31 2.54 -2.89
C THR A 108 3.70 1.93 -2.88
N ALA A 109 3.88 0.88 -2.09
CA ALA A 109 5.15 0.14 -2.09
C ALA A 109 5.38 -0.70 -3.37
N ARG A 110 4.46 -0.67 -4.34
CA ARG A 110 4.74 -1.14 -5.71
C ARG A 110 5.51 -0.08 -6.51
N ASP A 111 5.25 1.19 -6.22
CA ASP A 111 5.91 2.34 -6.85
C ASP A 111 7.25 2.62 -6.15
N VAL A 112 7.27 2.56 -4.81
CA VAL A 112 8.46 2.82 -3.99
C VAL A 112 8.63 1.71 -2.94
N PRO A 113 9.29 0.59 -3.29
CA PRO A 113 9.42 -0.57 -2.40
C PRO A 113 10.04 -0.25 -1.03
N LYS A 114 11.00 0.68 -0.96
CA LYS A 114 11.64 1.08 0.31
C LYS A 114 10.69 1.71 1.35
N MET A 115 9.45 2.05 0.99
CA MET A 115 8.44 2.49 1.96
C MET A 115 8.14 1.42 3.02
N VAL A 116 8.30 0.14 2.70
CA VAL A 116 8.10 -0.95 3.66
C VAL A 116 9.12 -0.94 4.81
N LEU A 117 10.19 -0.16 4.68
CA LEU A 117 11.21 0.03 5.71
C LEU A 117 10.92 1.23 6.61
N ILE A 118 9.88 2.03 6.32
CA ILE A 118 9.37 3.04 7.25
C ILE A 118 8.67 2.29 8.38
N ILE A 119 9.01 2.63 9.63
CA ILE A 119 8.62 1.87 10.83
C ILE A 119 7.68 2.70 11.69
N PRO A 120 6.35 2.50 11.59
CA PRO A 120 5.40 3.12 12.49
C PRO A 120 5.38 2.41 13.85
N ARG A 121 5.21 3.18 14.92
CA ARG A 121 5.01 2.69 16.29
C ARG A 121 3.86 3.45 16.93
N ILE A 122 2.87 2.73 17.45
CA ILE A 122 1.73 3.32 18.15
C ILE A 122 2.10 3.50 19.62
N ILE A 123 2.04 4.74 20.10
CA ILE A 123 2.17 5.11 21.50
C ILE A 123 0.79 5.51 22.00
N PRO A 124 0.13 4.68 22.83
CA PRO A 124 -1.20 4.98 23.33
C PRO A 124 -1.16 6.15 24.33
N ASP A 125 -2.35 6.57 24.73
CA ASP A 125 -2.52 7.55 25.81
C ASP A 125 -1.86 7.08 27.11
N SER A 126 -1.33 8.04 27.86
CA SER A 126 -0.86 7.85 29.22
C SER A 126 -1.33 9.00 30.11
N PRO A 127 -1.30 8.87 31.45
CA PRO A 127 -1.65 9.96 32.36
C PRO A 127 -0.86 11.25 32.10
N CYS A 128 0.37 11.12 31.58
CA CYS A 128 1.28 12.23 31.29
C CYS A 128 1.17 12.74 29.84
N GLN A 129 0.52 12.00 28.93
CA GLN A 129 0.44 12.33 27.51
C GLN A 129 -0.92 11.93 26.96
N LYS A 130 -1.76 12.93 26.71
CA LYS A 130 -3.08 12.77 26.09
C LYS A 130 -2.94 12.76 24.57
N ASN A 131 -3.93 12.17 23.90
CA ASN A 131 -4.12 12.03 22.45
C ASN A 131 -3.22 11.04 21.70
N GLY A 132 -2.42 10.24 22.40
CA GLY A 132 -1.50 9.24 21.84
C GLY A 132 -0.56 9.82 20.78
N ARG A 133 0.41 9.04 20.33
CA ARG A 133 1.28 9.43 19.21
C ARG A 133 1.51 8.25 18.29
N LEU A 134 1.50 8.52 17.00
CA LEU A 134 2.11 7.65 16.02
C LEU A 134 3.53 8.16 15.81
N GLU A 135 4.52 7.36 16.20
CA GLU A 135 5.93 7.63 15.94
C GLU A 135 6.37 6.91 14.68
N ILE A 136 7.21 7.58 13.90
CA ILE A 136 7.74 7.06 12.64
C ILE A 136 9.25 7.14 12.72
N SER A 137 9.91 5.99 12.58
CA SER A 137 11.35 5.90 12.39
C SER A 137 11.69 5.25 11.05
N PHE A 138 12.98 5.32 10.72
CA PHE A 138 13.56 4.81 9.49
C PHE A 138 14.70 3.85 9.84
N PRO A 139 15.23 3.07 8.88
CA PRO A 139 16.43 2.27 9.11
C PRO A 139 17.61 3.12 9.59
N GLU A 140 18.53 2.55 10.38
CA GLU A 140 19.65 3.29 11.00
C GLU A 140 20.59 3.92 9.97
N GLU A 141 20.71 3.30 8.80
CA GLU A 141 21.46 3.79 7.65
C GLU A 141 20.79 4.99 6.94
N SER A 142 19.55 5.32 7.30
CA SER A 142 18.85 6.49 6.78
C SER A 142 19.37 7.76 7.43
N VAL A 143 19.53 8.82 6.63
CA VAL A 143 19.83 10.18 7.11
C VAL A 143 18.60 10.92 7.67
N CYS A 144 17.43 10.29 7.65
CA CYS A 144 16.18 10.91 8.09
C CYS A 144 15.97 10.75 9.60
N GLU A 145 15.65 11.87 10.23
CA GLU A 145 15.24 11.95 11.62
C GLU A 145 13.87 11.29 11.87
N ALA A 146 13.68 10.71 13.05
CA ALA A 146 12.38 10.22 13.47
C ALA A 146 11.43 11.40 13.74
N PHE A 147 10.14 11.19 13.48
CA PHE A 147 9.10 12.17 13.78
C PHE A 147 7.86 11.49 14.34
N SER A 148 6.87 12.29 14.69
CA SER A 148 5.63 11.79 15.28
C SER A 148 4.46 12.69 14.99
N VAL A 149 3.27 12.11 14.87
CA VAL A 149 2.01 12.83 14.73
C VAL A 149 1.04 12.38 15.82
N PRO A 150 0.06 13.21 16.23
CA PRO A 150 -0.97 12.79 17.18
C PRO A 150 -1.72 11.56 16.66
N LEU A 151 -1.96 10.57 17.53
CA LEU A 151 -2.76 9.40 17.18
C LEU A 151 -4.27 9.75 17.10
N HIS A 152 -4.69 10.66 17.98
CA HIS A 152 -6.05 11.19 18.09
C HIS A 152 -5.99 12.73 18.11
N PRO A 153 -5.73 13.39 16.97
CA PRO A 153 -5.65 14.85 16.92
C PRO A 153 -6.96 15.49 17.39
N THR A 154 -6.86 16.60 18.12
CA THR A 154 -8.02 17.40 18.53
C THR A 154 -8.63 18.12 17.32
N GLU A 155 -9.87 18.58 17.45
CA GLU A 155 -10.52 19.38 16.40
C GLU A 155 -9.71 20.63 16.05
N GLU A 156 -9.16 21.33 17.05
CA GLU A 156 -8.26 22.46 16.85
C GLU A 156 -7.01 22.09 16.04
N THR A 157 -6.41 20.92 16.32
CA THR A 157 -5.27 20.43 15.54
C THR A 157 -5.67 20.16 14.10
N LEU A 158 -6.81 19.52 13.87
CA LEU A 158 -7.32 19.22 12.53
C LEU A 158 -7.64 20.49 11.74
N LEU A 159 -8.19 21.52 12.38
CA LEU A 159 -8.47 22.83 11.75
C LEU A 159 -7.20 23.56 11.32
N SER A 160 -6.06 23.30 11.98
CA SER A 160 -4.76 23.84 11.59
C SER A 160 -4.15 23.12 10.37
N TRP A 161 -4.61 21.90 10.06
CA TRP A 161 -4.08 21.08 8.98
C TRP A 161 -4.81 21.36 7.66
N GLN A 162 -4.06 21.31 6.56
CA GLN A 162 -4.64 21.47 5.23
C GLN A 162 -5.51 20.26 4.89
N SER A 163 -6.78 20.51 4.54
CA SER A 163 -7.66 19.49 3.97
C SER A 163 -7.39 19.30 2.47
N ILE A 164 -7.36 18.04 2.02
CA ILE A 164 -7.13 17.65 0.63
C ILE A 164 -8.07 16.50 0.24
N ASP A 165 -8.39 16.41 -1.06
CA ASP A 165 -8.96 15.20 -1.64
C ASP A 165 -7.84 14.30 -2.18
N ILE A 166 -7.85 13.06 -1.73
CA ILE A 166 -6.82 12.05 -1.99
C ILE A 166 -7.32 11.09 -3.07
N SER A 167 -6.42 10.76 -3.99
CA SER A 167 -6.67 9.77 -5.04
C SER A 167 -6.07 8.42 -4.70
N LEU A 168 -6.93 7.40 -4.56
CA LEU A 168 -6.57 6.01 -4.33
C LEU A 168 -7.38 5.12 -5.28
N TRP A 169 -6.68 4.45 -6.21
CA TRP A 169 -7.30 3.65 -7.26
C TRP A 169 -8.26 4.48 -8.12
N SER A 170 -9.49 4.03 -8.33
CA SER A 170 -10.54 4.74 -9.06
C SER A 170 -11.31 5.76 -8.21
N LYS A 171 -10.89 6.02 -6.96
CA LYS A 171 -11.50 7.02 -6.08
C LYS A 171 -10.59 8.23 -5.95
N ASN A 172 -11.13 9.43 -6.15
CA ASN A 172 -10.41 10.71 -6.16
C ASN A 172 -10.99 11.75 -5.19
N ASP A 173 -11.91 11.32 -4.31
CA ASP A 173 -12.72 12.14 -3.42
C ASP A 173 -12.55 11.74 -1.94
N ILE A 174 -11.44 11.08 -1.62
CA ILE A 174 -11.17 10.62 -0.25
C ILE A 174 -10.63 11.80 0.56
N GLU A 175 -11.44 12.32 1.48
CA GLU A 175 -11.00 13.38 2.37
C GLU A 175 -9.80 12.94 3.22
N GLY A 176 -8.81 13.82 3.33
CA GLY A 176 -7.75 13.71 4.30
C GLY A 176 -7.16 15.05 4.72
N TYR A 177 -6.36 15.00 5.78
CA TYR A 177 -5.66 16.14 6.35
C TYR A 177 -4.15 15.94 6.23
N VAL A 178 -3.43 16.92 5.71
CA VAL A 178 -1.96 16.89 5.65
C VAL A 178 -1.41 17.09 7.05
N CYS A 179 -0.76 16.06 7.58
CA CYS A 179 -0.23 16.07 8.94
C CYS A 179 0.91 17.08 9.08
N GLN A 180 0.88 17.85 10.16
CA GLN A 180 1.92 18.81 10.51
C GLN A 180 2.45 18.55 11.92
N THR A 181 3.66 19.04 12.19
CA THR A 181 4.25 19.13 13.52
C THR A 181 4.38 20.60 13.91
N ASN A 182 4.26 20.90 15.20
CA ASN A 182 4.39 22.28 15.70
C ASN A 182 5.86 22.75 15.75
N THR A 183 6.82 21.84 15.68
CA THR A 183 8.24 22.12 15.80
C THR A 183 9.03 21.31 14.76
N GLY A 184 10.16 21.88 14.33
CA GLY A 184 11.07 21.24 13.39
C GLY A 184 10.54 21.17 11.97
N ARG A 185 11.07 20.23 11.20
CA ARG A 185 10.62 19.93 9.84
C ARG A 185 9.29 19.19 9.89
N SER A 186 8.44 19.44 8.92
CA SER A 186 7.16 18.76 8.78
C SER A 186 7.37 17.27 8.47
N PRO A 187 6.40 16.39 8.84
CA PRO A 187 6.41 14.99 8.44
C PRO A 187 6.60 14.79 6.93
N SER A 188 5.97 15.66 6.14
CA SER A 188 6.01 15.63 4.68
C SER A 188 7.40 15.94 4.13
N GLU A 189 8.15 16.86 4.72
CA GLU A 189 9.53 17.17 4.32
C GLU A 189 10.49 16.00 4.60
N ILE A 190 10.37 15.38 5.78
CA ILE A 190 11.19 14.24 6.18
C ILE A 190 10.91 13.04 5.26
N LEU A 191 9.62 12.75 5.03
CA LEU A 191 9.22 11.68 4.11
C LEU A 191 9.65 11.98 2.68
N SER A 192 9.56 13.22 2.21
CA SER A 192 10.04 13.61 0.87
C SER A 192 11.52 13.36 0.69
N GLN A 193 12.33 13.68 1.71
CA GLN A 193 13.75 13.34 1.72
C GLN A 193 13.96 11.82 1.69
N TYR A 194 13.22 11.07 2.52
CA TYR A 194 13.35 9.62 2.57
C TYR A 194 12.96 8.94 1.26
N VAL A 195 11.84 9.33 0.64
CA VAL A 195 11.37 8.72 -0.61
C VAL A 195 12.14 9.21 -1.83
N GLY A 196 12.63 10.45 -1.81
CA GLY A 196 13.43 11.06 -2.88
C GLY A 196 12.62 11.93 -3.86
N PHE A 197 11.37 12.27 -3.53
CA PHE A 197 10.53 13.19 -4.30
C PHE A 197 9.44 13.80 -3.40
N PRO A 198 8.82 14.93 -3.80
CA PRO A 198 7.80 15.60 -2.99
C PRO A 198 6.58 14.72 -2.69
N VAL A 199 6.32 14.50 -1.40
CA VAL A 199 5.16 13.78 -0.86
C VAL A 199 4.59 14.46 0.36
N LEU A 200 3.37 14.09 0.71
CA LEU A 200 2.65 14.53 1.91
C LEU A 200 2.26 13.32 2.75
N LEU A 201 2.40 13.43 4.07
CA LEU A 201 1.74 12.51 5.00
C LEU A 201 0.29 12.97 5.19
N ALA A 202 -0.67 12.12 4.86
CA ALA A 202 -2.08 12.44 5.01
C ALA A 202 -2.80 11.48 5.95
N MET A 203 -3.60 12.03 6.85
CA MET A 203 -4.52 11.31 7.71
C MET A 203 -5.92 11.28 7.09
N LYS A 204 -6.64 10.17 7.24
CA LYS A 204 -8.01 10.04 6.75
C LYS A 204 -8.95 11.03 7.45
N GLY A 205 -9.72 11.79 6.67
CA GLY A 205 -10.75 12.69 7.15
C GLY A 205 -12.08 11.99 7.48
N PRO A 206 -13.06 12.71 8.06
CA PRO A 206 -14.31 12.12 8.55
C PRO A 206 -15.23 11.58 7.45
N ARG A 207 -15.15 12.08 6.20
CA ARG A 207 -16.01 11.60 5.10
C ARG A 207 -15.86 10.08 4.88
N PRO A 208 -16.92 9.28 5.03
CA PRO A 208 -16.81 7.82 4.89
C PRO A 208 -16.36 7.40 3.48
N ARG A 209 -15.46 6.42 3.39
CA ARG A 209 -15.13 5.75 2.13
C ARG A 209 -15.79 4.37 2.10
N ILE A 210 -16.93 4.28 1.43
CA ILE A 210 -17.70 3.03 1.34
C ILE A 210 -17.06 2.08 0.34
N CYS A 211 -16.89 0.82 0.74
CA CYS A 211 -16.34 -0.24 -0.08
C CYS A 211 -17.29 -0.58 -1.24
N PRO A 212 -16.76 -0.95 -2.42
CA PRO A 212 -17.61 -1.39 -3.52
C PRO A 212 -18.35 -2.69 -3.15
N PRO A 213 -19.62 -2.84 -3.58
CA PRO A 213 -20.36 -4.08 -3.35
C PRO A 213 -19.72 -5.24 -4.10
N THR A 214 -20.04 -6.46 -3.64
CA THR A 214 -19.63 -7.69 -4.33
C THR A 214 -20.86 -8.38 -4.94
N LEU A 215 -20.63 -9.35 -5.83
CA LEU A 215 -21.72 -10.18 -6.36
C LEU A 215 -22.50 -10.90 -5.24
N ARG A 216 -21.81 -11.29 -4.16
CA ARG A 216 -22.41 -11.97 -3.00
C ARG A 216 -23.08 -10.99 -2.03
N PHE A 217 -22.57 -9.77 -1.94
CA PHE A 217 -23.06 -8.72 -1.05
C PHE A 217 -23.37 -7.45 -1.85
N PRO A 218 -24.48 -7.42 -2.63
CA PRO A 218 -24.81 -6.29 -3.49
C PRO A 218 -25.25 -5.04 -2.71
N LYS A 219 -25.64 -5.21 -1.44
CA LYS A 219 -26.03 -4.13 -0.52
C LYS A 219 -24.95 -3.86 0.55
N LEU A 220 -23.70 -4.21 0.28
CA LEU A 220 -22.61 -4.00 1.23
C LEU A 220 -22.48 -2.51 1.53
N ASP A 221 -22.57 -2.17 2.82
CA ASP A 221 -22.36 -0.83 3.35
C ASP A 221 -21.28 -0.92 4.43
N ALA A 222 -20.03 -1.05 3.97
CA ALA A 222 -18.88 -1.19 4.83
C ALA A 222 -17.93 0.00 4.59
N PRO A 223 -17.68 0.86 5.60
CA PRO A 223 -16.71 1.93 5.47
C PRO A 223 -15.30 1.36 5.56
N SER A 224 -14.32 2.07 5.01
CA SER A 224 -12.90 1.74 5.15
C SER A 224 -12.08 3.03 5.16
N TYR A 225 -10.82 2.93 5.58
CA TYR A 225 -9.83 3.99 5.42
C TYR A 225 -9.04 3.77 4.12
N PHE A 226 -7.71 3.65 4.19
CA PHE A 226 -6.85 3.48 3.02
C PHE A 226 -6.52 2.01 2.69
N GLN A 227 -7.30 1.04 3.20
CA GLN A 227 -7.21 -0.37 2.77
C GLN A 227 -7.45 -0.51 1.25
N ASP A 228 -6.96 -1.58 0.64
CA ASP A 228 -7.04 -1.76 -0.82
C ASP A 228 -8.47 -2.00 -1.32
N GLY A 229 -9.25 -2.80 -0.59
CA GLY A 229 -10.61 -3.15 -0.99
C GLY A 229 -11.60 -3.12 0.16
N TYR A 230 -11.30 -3.83 1.24
CA TYR A 230 -12.22 -4.06 2.36
C TYR A 230 -11.54 -3.80 3.72
N PRO A 231 -12.34 -3.60 4.79
CA PRO A 231 -11.86 -3.24 6.14
C PRO A 231 -10.91 -4.27 6.76
N LEU A 232 -11.11 -5.54 6.41
CA LEU A 232 -10.27 -6.65 6.83
C LEU A 232 -9.69 -7.35 5.60
N LEU A 233 -8.40 -7.59 5.64
CA LEU A 233 -7.68 -8.40 4.66
C LEU A 233 -7.19 -9.65 5.39
N VAL A 234 -7.42 -10.82 4.79
CA VAL A 234 -7.06 -12.11 5.37
C VAL A 234 -6.09 -12.80 4.43
N LEU A 235 -5.02 -13.35 5.00
CA LEU A 235 -4.04 -14.17 4.33
C LEU A 235 -3.91 -15.49 5.11
N SER A 236 -3.76 -16.60 4.40
CA SER A 236 -3.52 -17.90 5.03
C SER A 236 -2.03 -18.26 4.99
N GLU A 237 -1.56 -19.04 5.96
CA GLU A 237 -0.18 -19.57 5.99
C GLU A 237 0.10 -20.43 4.74
N GLU A 238 -0.90 -21.15 4.22
CA GLU A 238 -0.80 -21.93 2.99
C GLU A 238 -0.55 -21.03 1.77
N SER A 239 -1.15 -19.84 1.75
CA SER A 239 -0.93 -18.86 0.68
C SER A 239 0.49 -18.29 0.74
N VAL A 240 1.02 -18.07 1.95
CA VAL A 240 2.41 -17.63 2.17
C VAL A 240 3.39 -18.71 1.73
N ALA A 241 3.15 -19.97 2.13
CA ALA A 241 3.97 -21.11 1.74
C ALA A 241 4.01 -21.29 0.22
N ALA A 242 2.85 -21.20 -0.46
CA ALA A 242 2.78 -21.27 -1.92
C ALA A 242 3.57 -20.13 -2.60
N MET A 243 3.53 -18.92 -2.04
CA MET A 243 4.31 -17.79 -2.53
C MET A 243 5.82 -18.02 -2.32
N GLN A 244 6.20 -18.59 -1.18
CA GLN A 244 7.59 -18.93 -0.86
C GLN A 244 8.20 -19.94 -1.82
N GLU A 245 7.46 -21.01 -2.15
CA GLU A 245 7.91 -21.97 -3.17
C GLU A 245 8.12 -21.31 -4.53
N ARG A 246 7.25 -20.35 -4.89
CA ARG A 246 7.43 -19.60 -6.13
C ARG A 246 8.68 -18.72 -6.10
N VAL A 247 8.97 -18.05 -4.98
CA VAL A 247 10.19 -17.23 -4.81
C VAL A 247 11.44 -18.09 -4.90
N ARG A 248 11.45 -19.27 -4.28
CA ARG A 248 12.56 -20.23 -4.36
C ARG A 248 12.87 -20.65 -5.79
N GLY A 249 11.84 -20.89 -6.60
CA GLY A 249 12.00 -21.19 -8.04
C GLY A 249 12.53 -20.03 -8.88
N MET A 250 12.63 -18.82 -8.32
CA MET A 250 13.15 -17.62 -9.00
C MET A 250 14.56 -17.22 -8.52
N VAL A 251 15.20 -17.99 -7.62
CA VAL A 251 16.56 -17.69 -7.15
C VAL A 251 17.54 -17.55 -8.32
N GLY A 252 18.35 -16.48 -8.30
CA GLY A 252 19.26 -16.12 -9.39
C GLY A 252 18.58 -15.42 -10.58
N ILE A 253 17.25 -15.27 -10.56
CA ILE A 253 16.44 -14.61 -11.59
C ILE A 253 15.78 -13.37 -10.97
N GLN A 254 15.62 -12.29 -11.75
CA GLN A 254 14.90 -11.07 -11.34
C GLN A 254 15.43 -10.42 -10.03
N GLY A 255 16.71 -10.63 -9.69
CA GLY A 255 17.32 -10.07 -8.48
C GLY A 255 16.95 -10.81 -7.18
N VAL A 256 16.38 -12.01 -7.25
CA VAL A 256 16.16 -12.86 -6.06
C VAL A 256 17.49 -13.49 -5.64
N GLU A 257 18.01 -13.04 -4.50
CA GLU A 257 19.26 -13.50 -3.90
C GLU A 257 19.20 -14.96 -3.40
N GLU A 258 20.36 -15.62 -3.37
CA GLU A 258 20.52 -17.02 -2.94
C GLU A 258 19.95 -17.32 -1.54
N LYS A 259 19.96 -16.33 -0.63
CA LYS A 259 19.41 -16.48 0.72
C LYS A 259 17.95 -16.96 0.72
N TRP A 260 17.17 -16.54 -0.28
CA TRP A 260 15.75 -16.90 -0.41
C TRP A 260 15.51 -18.36 -0.80
N SER A 261 16.57 -19.14 -1.11
CA SER A 261 16.47 -20.60 -1.21
C SER A 261 16.05 -21.25 0.11
N ASN A 262 16.50 -20.69 1.24
CA ASN A 262 16.32 -21.27 2.56
C ASN A 262 15.51 -20.37 3.51
N ASP A 263 15.62 -19.05 3.37
CA ASP A 263 14.95 -18.09 4.24
C ASP A 263 13.42 -18.21 4.15
N THR A 264 12.76 -18.01 5.29
CA THR A 264 11.31 -17.96 5.40
C THR A 264 10.80 -16.55 5.11
N LEU A 265 9.80 -16.44 4.24
CA LEU A 265 9.14 -15.18 3.95
C LEU A 265 8.30 -14.73 5.14
N GLN A 266 8.76 -13.68 5.80
CA GLN A 266 8.06 -13.06 6.91
C GLN A 266 6.96 -12.12 6.38
N VAL A 267 5.73 -12.34 6.84
CA VAL A 267 4.63 -11.39 6.60
C VAL A 267 4.77 -10.24 7.59
N GLU A 268 5.41 -9.18 7.13
CA GLU A 268 5.53 -7.89 7.85
C GLU A 268 4.70 -6.78 7.20
N ARG A 269 4.06 -7.10 6.07
CA ARG A 269 3.19 -6.24 5.26
C ARG A 269 1.87 -6.94 4.93
#